data_AF-A0A134CHR6-F1
#
_entry.id   AF-A0A134CHR6-F1
#
_cell.length_a   1.000
_cell.length_b   1.000
_cell.length_c   1.000
_cell.angle_alpha   90.00
_cell.angle_beta   90.00
_cell.angle_gamma   90.00
#
_symmetry.space_group_name_H-M   'P 1'
#
loop_
_entity.id
_entity.type
_entity.pdbx_description
1 polymer ?
#
loop_
_entity_poly.entity_id
_entity_poly.type
_entity_poly.pdbx_seq_one_letter_code
_entity_poly.pdbx_strand_id
1 'polypeptide(L)'
;MKSKNNFKIGDRVRVVSLPNSFNTENSKIRPGMTGTVKEIIKGCIGIEFDEYMGGHDGNSWLWSGKKGYCWNVTYECLEKIDKMKKEVIEETKAERIGTDKEVINHPSHYTSGKVECIDAIESATNRLQGLEAVCTANIIKYVWRWKFKNGVEDLEKASWYLNKLIEQAKGEK
;
A
#
# COMPACT_ATOMS: atom_id res chain seq x y z
N MET A 1 -9.85 14.53 -17.12
CA MET A 1 -10.18 13.24 -17.77
C MET A 1 -9.00 12.29 -17.59
N LYS A 2 -9.05 11.36 -16.63
CA LYS A 2 -8.02 10.31 -16.51
C LYS A 2 -8.23 9.30 -17.64
N SER A 3 -7.14 8.91 -18.30
CA SER A 3 -7.12 8.09 -19.51
C SER A 3 -7.85 6.77 -19.31
N LYS A 4 -8.64 6.37 -20.30
CA LYS A 4 -9.25 5.04 -20.38
C LYS A 4 -8.18 3.97 -20.23
N ASN A 5 -8.13 3.29 -19.08
CA ASN A 5 -7.36 2.07 -18.91
C ASN A 5 -7.98 1.01 -19.85
N ASN A 6 -7.37 0.79 -21.01
CA ASN A 6 -7.84 -0.19 -22.01
C ASN A 6 -7.50 -1.62 -21.54
N PHE A 7 -8.33 -2.19 -20.68
CA PHE A 7 -8.23 -3.61 -20.30
C PHE A 7 -8.59 -4.54 -21.46
N LYS A 8 -7.98 -5.73 -21.47
CA LYS A 8 -8.23 -6.82 -22.41
C LYS A 8 -8.49 -8.11 -21.63
N ILE A 9 -9.26 -9.02 -22.23
CA ILE A 9 -9.41 -10.38 -21.72
C ILE A 9 -8.01 -11.02 -21.63
N GLY A 10 -7.73 -11.64 -20.48
CA GLY A 10 -6.43 -12.22 -20.15
C GLY A 10 -5.48 -11.28 -19.42
N ASP A 11 -5.77 -9.98 -19.33
CA ASP A 11 -4.95 -9.06 -18.55
C ASP A 11 -4.93 -9.46 -17.06
N ARG A 12 -3.76 -9.38 -16.47
CA ARG A 12 -3.59 -9.47 -15.02
C ARG A 12 -3.91 -8.12 -14.40
N VAL A 13 -4.73 -8.11 -13.37
CA VAL A 13 -5.18 -6.88 -12.73
C VAL A 13 -5.10 -6.98 -11.21
N ARG A 14 -4.94 -5.81 -10.58
CA ARG A 14 -4.95 -5.63 -9.13
C ARG A 14 -6.06 -4.66 -8.75
N VAL A 15 -6.80 -4.98 -7.70
CA VAL A 15 -7.74 -4.05 -7.07
C VAL A 15 -6.96 -3.00 -6.30
N VAL A 16 -7.13 -1.72 -6.62
CA VAL A 16 -6.39 -0.61 -5.97
C VAL A 16 -7.26 0.23 -5.04
N SER A 17 -8.57 0.23 -5.26
CA SER A 17 -9.54 0.96 -4.44
C SER A 17 -10.88 0.26 -4.49
N LEU A 18 -11.73 0.50 -3.49
CA LEU A 18 -13.14 0.11 -3.51
C LEU A 18 -13.98 1.35 -3.17
N PRO A 19 -15.06 1.64 -3.91
CA PRO A 19 -16.01 2.69 -3.54
C PRO A 19 -16.67 2.35 -2.20
N ASN A 20 -16.98 3.36 -1.40
CA ASN A 20 -17.67 3.19 -0.11
C ASN A 20 -19.05 2.49 -0.21
N SER A 21 -19.61 2.36 -1.42
CA SER A 21 -20.86 1.65 -1.70
C SER A 21 -20.68 0.18 -2.11
N PHE A 22 -19.46 -0.37 -2.12
CA PHE A 22 -19.20 -1.80 -2.31
C PHE A 22 -19.51 -2.55 -1.01
N ASN A 23 -20.78 -2.57 -0.61
CA ASN A 23 -21.27 -3.46 0.42
C ASN A 23 -21.95 -4.64 -0.26
N THR A 24 -21.16 -5.67 -0.54
CA THR A 24 -21.67 -6.94 -1.04
C THR A 24 -21.60 -7.87 0.15
N GLU A 25 -22.72 -8.08 0.83
CA GLU A 25 -22.79 -8.80 2.12
C GLU A 25 -22.10 -10.19 2.11
N ASN A 26 -21.77 -10.73 0.94
CA ASN A 26 -21.07 -12.00 0.77
C ASN A 26 -19.69 -11.96 0.10
N SER A 27 -19.28 -10.86 -0.57
CA SER A 27 -17.98 -10.80 -1.27
C SER A 27 -16.92 -10.06 -0.43
N LYS A 28 -15.77 -10.71 -0.21
CA LYS A 28 -14.64 -10.27 0.63
C LYS A 28 -13.55 -9.57 -0.18
N ILE A 29 -13.93 -8.86 -1.24
CA ILE A 29 -12.99 -8.16 -2.11
C ILE A 29 -12.31 -7.04 -1.30
N ARG A 30 -10.99 -6.92 -1.44
CA ARG A 30 -10.18 -5.90 -0.76
C ARG A 30 -9.10 -5.35 -1.69
N PRO A 31 -8.63 -4.11 -1.48
CA PRO A 31 -7.46 -3.60 -2.17
C PRO A 31 -6.26 -4.54 -2.03
N GLY A 32 -5.48 -4.67 -3.10
CA GLY A 32 -4.35 -5.59 -3.21
C GLY A 32 -4.67 -6.94 -3.85
N MET A 33 -5.94 -7.37 -3.87
CA MET A 33 -6.32 -8.63 -4.52
C MET A 33 -6.03 -8.61 -6.01
N THR A 34 -5.54 -9.73 -6.52
CA THR A 34 -5.17 -9.90 -7.93
C THR A 34 -6.03 -10.94 -8.61
N GLY A 35 -6.18 -10.80 -9.91
CA GLY A 35 -6.97 -11.70 -10.72
C GLY A 35 -6.73 -11.51 -12.20
N THR A 36 -7.43 -12.29 -13.00
CA THR A 36 -7.37 -12.24 -14.45
C THR A 36 -8.69 -11.72 -14.99
N VAL A 37 -8.62 -10.70 -15.85
CA VAL A 37 -9.78 -10.20 -16.58
C VAL A 37 -10.28 -11.29 -17.51
N LYS A 38 -11.55 -11.66 -17.43
CA LYS A 38 -12.13 -12.53 -18.45
C LYS A 38 -13.46 -12.10 -19.03
N GLU A 39 -14.03 -11.03 -18.49
CA GLU A 39 -15.18 -10.39 -19.14
C GLU A 39 -15.00 -8.87 -19.08
N ILE A 40 -15.37 -8.19 -20.17
CA ILE A 40 -15.39 -6.73 -20.22
C ILE A 40 -16.78 -6.33 -20.64
N ILE A 41 -17.51 -5.76 -19.69
CA ILE A 41 -18.87 -5.26 -19.87
C ILE A 41 -18.79 -3.73 -19.82
N LYS A 42 -19.73 -3.03 -20.47
CA LYS A 42 -19.74 -1.55 -20.46
C LYS A 42 -19.84 -1.03 -19.00
N GLY A 43 -18.71 -0.57 -18.47
CA GLY A 43 -18.58 -0.02 -17.11
C GLY A 43 -18.06 -0.98 -16.03
N CYS A 44 -18.00 -2.29 -16.29
CA CYS A 44 -17.57 -3.31 -15.34
C CYS A 44 -16.64 -4.34 -15.97
N ILE A 45 -15.74 -4.90 -15.17
CA ILE A 45 -14.77 -5.90 -15.59
C ILE A 45 -14.99 -7.15 -14.74
N GLY A 46 -15.31 -8.26 -15.40
CA GLY A 46 -15.41 -9.57 -14.77
C GLY A 46 -14.01 -10.13 -14.54
N ILE A 47 -13.69 -10.39 -13.28
CA ILE A 47 -12.39 -10.87 -12.83
C ILE A 47 -12.56 -12.21 -12.16
N GLU A 48 -11.72 -13.17 -12.54
CA GLU A 48 -11.46 -14.36 -11.74
C GLU A 48 -10.25 -14.07 -10.85
N PHE A 49 -10.50 -13.95 -9.55
CA PHE A 49 -9.49 -13.70 -8.55
C PHE A 49 -8.64 -14.95 -8.29
N ASP A 50 -7.39 -14.73 -7.87
CA ASP A 50 -6.52 -15.83 -7.48
C ASP A 50 -6.92 -16.43 -6.12
N GLU A 51 -7.54 -15.62 -5.27
CA GLU A 51 -7.99 -15.99 -3.94
C GLU A 51 -9.51 -16.06 -3.87
N TYR A 52 -10.00 -16.96 -3.01
CA TYR A 52 -11.43 -17.07 -2.73
C TYR A 52 -11.91 -15.78 -2.08
N MET A 53 -12.96 -15.19 -2.65
CA MET A 53 -13.57 -13.98 -2.09
C MET A 53 -15.08 -14.13 -1.85
N GLY A 54 -15.66 -15.32 -1.98
CA GLY A 54 -17.08 -15.54 -1.69
C GLY A 54 -18.04 -15.00 -2.76
N GLY A 55 -17.53 -14.79 -3.98
CA GLY A 55 -18.34 -14.32 -5.09
C GLY A 55 -19.07 -15.44 -5.82
N HIS A 56 -19.45 -15.18 -7.07
CA HIS A 56 -20.17 -16.14 -7.89
C HIS A 56 -19.19 -17.02 -8.70
N ASP A 57 -19.72 -17.89 -9.55
CA ASP A 57 -19.02 -18.79 -10.48
C ASP A 57 -18.82 -18.20 -11.89
N GLY A 58 -19.15 -16.92 -12.08
CA GLY A 58 -19.16 -16.24 -13.38
C GLY A 58 -20.59 -15.92 -13.84
N ASN A 59 -20.74 -15.16 -14.93
CA ASN A 59 -22.06 -14.99 -15.57
C ASN A 59 -22.30 -16.20 -16.47
N SER A 60 -23.39 -16.92 -16.19
CA SER A 60 -23.76 -18.28 -16.61
C SER A 60 -23.83 -18.59 -18.13
N TRP A 61 -23.25 -17.75 -19.01
CA TRP A 61 -23.33 -17.89 -20.46
C TRP A 61 -22.04 -17.61 -21.25
N LEU A 62 -21.03 -16.94 -20.66
CA LEU A 62 -19.81 -16.52 -21.40
C LEU A 62 -18.49 -17.14 -20.89
N TRP A 63 -18.50 -17.72 -19.68
CA TRP A 63 -17.33 -18.36 -19.08
C TRP A 63 -17.69 -19.18 -17.85
N SER A 64 -16.99 -20.30 -17.64
CA SER A 64 -17.09 -21.14 -16.45
C SER A 64 -15.94 -20.82 -15.50
N GLY A 65 -16.11 -19.79 -14.69
CA GLY A 65 -15.14 -19.40 -13.68
C GLY A 65 -15.20 -20.28 -12.43
N LYS A 66 -14.21 -20.14 -11.54
CA LYS A 66 -14.23 -20.88 -10.26
C LYS A 66 -15.30 -20.29 -9.33
N LYS A 67 -16.19 -21.14 -8.79
CA LYS A 67 -17.22 -20.74 -7.82
C LYS A 67 -16.59 -20.07 -6.59
N GLY A 68 -17.00 -18.84 -6.30
CA GLY A 68 -16.44 -18.05 -5.20
C GLY A 68 -15.24 -17.18 -5.56
N TYR A 69 -14.77 -17.24 -6.81
CA TYR A 69 -13.59 -16.52 -7.30
C TYR A 69 -13.93 -15.50 -8.40
N CYS A 70 -15.18 -15.45 -8.88
CA CYS A 70 -15.58 -14.48 -9.91
C CYS A 70 -16.39 -13.32 -9.34
N TRP A 71 -16.03 -12.09 -9.74
CA TRP A 71 -16.81 -10.89 -9.43
C TRP A 71 -16.61 -9.79 -10.47
N ASN A 72 -17.58 -8.89 -10.56
CA ASN A 72 -17.53 -7.70 -11.42
C ASN A 72 -17.02 -6.48 -10.65
N VAL A 73 -15.93 -5.89 -11.13
CA VAL A 73 -15.30 -4.70 -10.53
C VAL A 73 -15.28 -3.57 -11.54
N THR A 74 -15.51 -2.33 -11.10
CA THR A 74 -15.46 -1.15 -11.96
C THR A 74 -14.03 -0.85 -12.42
N TYR A 75 -13.88 -0.29 -13.61
CA TYR A 75 -12.56 0.01 -14.21
C TYR A 75 -11.71 0.97 -13.35
N GLU A 76 -12.36 1.82 -12.54
CA GLU A 76 -11.70 2.80 -11.67
C GLU A 76 -10.99 2.15 -10.48
N CYS A 77 -11.38 0.93 -10.14
CA CYS A 77 -10.85 0.17 -9.02
C CYS A 77 -9.68 -0.74 -9.39
N LEU A 78 -9.23 -0.70 -10.65
CA LEU A 78 -8.31 -1.69 -11.20
C LEU A 78 -7.08 -1.05 -11.84
N GLU A 79 -5.94 -1.71 -11.66
CA GLU A 79 -4.70 -1.44 -12.38
C GLU A 79 -4.18 -2.71 -13.06
N LYS A 80 -3.56 -2.56 -14.24
CA LYS A 80 -2.90 -3.68 -14.92
C LYS A 80 -1.60 -4.05 -14.22
N ILE A 81 -1.37 -5.36 -14.14
CA ILE A 81 -0.10 -5.94 -13.72
C ILE A 81 0.66 -6.28 -15.00
N ASP A 82 1.49 -5.35 -15.47
CA ASP A 82 2.37 -5.62 -16.61
C ASP A 82 3.41 -6.67 -16.23
N LYS A 83 3.47 -7.77 -17.00
CA LYS A 83 4.50 -8.83 -16.85
C LYS A 83 5.92 -8.27 -16.82
N MET A 84 6.16 -7.15 -17.51
CA MET A 84 7.46 -6.47 -17.58
C MET A 84 7.90 -5.87 -16.23
N LYS A 85 6.96 -5.60 -15.30
CA LYS A 85 7.30 -5.24 -13.93
C LYS A 85 7.70 -6.47 -13.10
N LYS A 86 7.30 -7.68 -13.48
CA LYS A 86 7.55 -8.89 -12.68
C LYS A 86 9.00 -9.37 -12.82
N GLU A 87 9.57 -9.34 -14.04
CA GLU A 87 10.99 -9.71 -14.28
C GLU A 87 11.95 -8.67 -13.68
N VAL A 88 11.67 -7.37 -13.84
CA VAL A 88 12.43 -6.30 -13.19
C VAL A 88 12.32 -6.37 -11.66
N ILE A 89 11.16 -6.79 -11.11
CA ILE A 89 10.98 -6.99 -9.67
C ILE A 89 11.63 -8.30 -9.17
N GLU A 90 11.75 -9.34 -10.01
CA GLU A 90 12.39 -10.61 -9.63
C GLU A 90 13.91 -10.52 -9.63
N GLU A 91 14.53 -9.85 -10.62
CA GLU A 91 15.97 -9.56 -10.58
C GLU A 91 16.33 -8.62 -9.42
N THR A 92 15.50 -7.62 -9.12
CA THR A 92 15.71 -6.75 -7.94
C THR A 92 15.33 -7.39 -6.61
N LYS A 93 14.53 -8.46 -6.58
CA LYS A 93 14.25 -9.27 -5.37
C LYS A 93 15.33 -10.31 -5.11
N ALA A 94 15.91 -10.91 -6.14
CA ALA A 94 16.95 -11.93 -5.99
C ALA A 94 18.22 -11.35 -5.33
N GLU A 95 18.48 -10.05 -5.47
CA GLU A 95 19.56 -9.35 -4.76
C GLU A 95 19.23 -8.98 -3.29
N ARG A 96 17.98 -9.16 -2.82
CA ARG A 96 17.57 -8.76 -1.47
C ARG A 96 16.96 -9.90 -0.64
N ILE A 97 17.56 -11.07 -0.67
CA ILE A 97 17.47 -11.95 0.51
C ILE A 97 18.53 -11.47 1.50
N GLY A 98 18.21 -10.33 2.11
CA GLY A 98 18.89 -9.88 3.30
C GLY A 98 18.65 -10.91 4.39
N THR A 99 19.72 -11.40 5.00
CA THR A 99 19.65 -12.16 6.26
C THR A 99 18.75 -11.43 7.26
N ASP A 100 18.16 -12.09 8.26
CA ASP A 100 17.30 -11.46 9.29
C ASP A 100 17.85 -10.12 9.84
N LYS A 101 19.17 -9.93 9.80
CA LYS A 101 19.87 -8.68 10.14
C LYS A 101 19.52 -7.49 9.23
N GLU A 102 19.27 -7.67 7.94
CA GLU A 102 18.94 -6.58 7.01
C GLU A 102 17.51 -6.06 7.17
N VAL A 103 16.55 -6.92 7.53
CA VAL A 103 15.17 -6.49 7.85
C VAL A 103 15.15 -5.59 9.09
N ILE A 104 16.06 -5.85 10.03
CA ILE A 104 16.21 -5.08 11.27
C ILE A 104 16.93 -3.75 11.00
N ASN A 105 18.00 -3.78 10.20
CA ASN A 105 18.87 -2.61 9.99
C ASN A 105 18.40 -1.67 8.86
N HIS A 106 17.64 -2.17 7.87
CA HIS A 106 17.18 -1.40 6.71
C HIS A 106 15.69 -1.69 6.38
N PRO A 107 14.74 -1.30 7.25
CA PRO A 107 13.34 -1.57 6.98
C PRO A 107 12.87 -0.76 5.77
N SER A 108 12.23 -1.41 4.78
CA SER A 108 11.80 -0.79 3.52
C SER A 108 10.96 0.50 3.66
N HIS A 109 10.32 0.70 4.81
CA HIS A 109 9.52 1.88 5.16
C HIS A 109 10.33 3.06 5.71
N TYR A 110 11.65 2.92 5.82
CA TYR A 110 12.62 3.97 6.20
C TYR A 110 13.68 4.24 5.11
N THR A 111 13.75 3.40 4.07
CA THR A 111 14.80 3.43 3.04
C THR A 111 14.31 3.92 1.67
N SER A 112 13.19 4.65 1.62
CA SER A 112 12.55 5.08 0.36
C SER A 112 13.21 6.29 -0.31
N GLY A 113 14.37 6.76 0.19
CA GLY A 113 15.04 7.99 -0.25
C GLY A 113 16.57 7.84 -0.37
N LYS A 114 17.28 8.95 -0.62
CA LYS A 114 18.74 8.98 -0.77
C LYS A 114 19.51 8.91 0.57
N VAL A 115 18.79 8.99 1.69
CA VAL A 115 19.31 9.06 3.06
C VAL A 115 18.48 8.09 3.89
N GLU A 116 19.14 7.28 4.72
CA GLU A 116 18.45 6.39 5.64
C GLU A 116 17.78 7.20 6.75
N CYS A 117 16.59 6.80 7.20
CA CYS A 117 15.87 7.54 8.23
C CYS A 117 16.67 7.67 9.54
N ILE A 118 17.50 6.67 9.88
CA ILE A 118 18.35 6.72 11.07
C ILE A 118 19.44 7.80 10.97
N ASP A 119 20.08 7.96 9.81
CA ASP A 119 21.10 8.99 9.57
C ASP A 119 20.48 10.40 9.65
N ALA A 120 19.27 10.55 9.09
CA ALA A 120 18.53 11.81 9.17
C ALA A 120 18.15 12.14 10.62
N ILE A 121 17.72 11.15 11.40
CA ILE A 121 17.40 11.31 12.83
C ILE A 121 18.68 11.66 13.61
N GLU A 122 19.77 10.92 13.42
CA GLU A 122 21.05 11.18 14.07
C GLU A 122 21.51 12.62 13.82
N SER A 123 21.50 13.06 12.55
CA SER A 123 21.86 14.42 12.18
C SER A 123 20.93 15.46 12.79
N ALA A 124 19.63 15.20 12.88
CA ALA A 124 18.65 16.15 13.44
C ALA A 124 18.72 16.22 14.97
N THR A 125 19.18 15.16 15.65
CA THR A 125 19.25 15.10 17.11
C THR A 125 20.64 15.34 17.69
N ASN A 126 21.68 15.55 16.87
CA ASN A 126 23.08 15.61 17.31
C ASN A 126 23.41 16.66 18.39
N ARG A 127 22.60 17.71 18.52
CA ARG A 127 22.74 18.79 19.52
C ARG A 127 21.59 18.84 20.51
N LEU A 128 20.64 17.92 20.42
CA LEU A 128 19.48 17.85 21.30
C LEU A 128 19.76 16.82 22.41
N GLN A 129 19.16 17.04 23.58
CA GLN A 129 19.26 16.11 24.71
C GLN A 129 17.89 15.82 25.30
N GLY A 130 17.81 14.74 26.09
CA GLY A 130 16.62 14.38 26.84
C GLY A 130 15.36 14.32 25.97
N LEU A 131 14.29 14.97 26.45
CA LEU A 131 12.98 14.93 25.80
C LEU A 131 13.00 15.59 24.41
N GLU A 132 13.86 16.58 24.18
CA GLU A 132 13.93 17.27 22.89
C GLU A 132 14.40 16.36 21.76
N ALA A 133 15.45 15.58 22.02
CA ALA A 133 15.98 14.60 21.08
C ALA A 133 14.92 13.51 20.79
N VAL A 134 14.25 13.01 21.83
CA VAL A 134 13.23 11.95 21.70
C VAL A 134 12.03 12.44 20.89
N CYS A 135 11.52 13.64 21.18
CA CYS A 135 10.41 14.21 20.42
C CYS A 135 10.80 14.45 18.96
N THR A 136 11.96 15.05 18.72
CA THR A 136 12.44 15.36 17.36
C THR A 136 12.61 14.10 16.52
N ALA A 137 13.25 13.05 17.07
CA ALA A 137 13.40 11.76 16.39
C ALA A 137 12.04 11.14 16.03
N ASN A 138 11.08 11.18 16.96
CA ASN A 138 9.76 10.61 16.74
C ASN A 138 8.94 11.38 15.70
N ILE A 139 9.00 12.71 15.70
CA ILE A 139 8.34 13.55 14.68
C ILE A 139 8.85 13.16 13.29
N ILE A 140 10.17 13.12 13.10
CA ILE A 140 10.80 12.73 11.83
C ILE A 140 10.36 11.32 11.44
N LYS A 141 10.47 10.35 12.35
CA LYS A 141 10.07 8.94 12.12
C LYS A 141 8.63 8.81 11.62
N TYR A 142 7.68 9.50 12.24
CA TYR A 142 6.26 9.40 11.88
C TYR A 142 5.94 10.14 10.58
N VAL A 143 6.49 11.34 10.38
CA VAL A 143 6.35 12.10 9.12
C VAL A 143 7.05 11.40 7.95
N TRP A 144 8.05 10.56 8.21
CA TRP A 144 8.70 9.78 7.15
C TRP A 144 7.85 8.59 6.71
N ARG A 145 7.30 7.83 7.66
CA ARG A 145 6.68 6.52 7.38
C ARG A 145 5.18 6.57 7.05
N TRP A 146 4.51 7.72 7.23
CA TRP A 146 3.04 7.78 7.18
C TRP A 146 2.43 7.23 5.89
N LYS A 147 2.97 7.58 4.70
CA LYS A 147 2.44 7.05 3.42
C LYS A 147 2.66 5.55 3.23
N PHE A 148 3.58 4.95 4.00
CA PHE A 148 4.05 3.58 3.81
C PHE A 148 3.58 2.61 4.91
N LYS A 149 3.03 3.12 6.02
CA LYS A 149 2.65 2.30 7.18
C LYS A 149 1.24 2.58 7.70
N ASN A 150 1.00 3.67 8.42
CA ASN A 150 -0.29 3.89 9.11
C ASN A 150 -1.10 5.10 8.61
N GLY A 151 -0.67 5.79 7.55
CA GLY A 151 -1.39 6.94 7.01
C GLY A 151 -1.52 8.08 8.02
N VAL A 152 -2.73 8.63 8.14
CA VAL A 152 -3.04 9.79 8.98
C VAL A 152 -2.71 9.57 10.46
N GLU A 153 -2.83 8.33 10.97
CA GLU A 153 -2.51 8.00 12.37
C GLU A 153 -1.05 8.35 12.73
N ASP A 154 -0.12 8.19 11.79
CA ASP A 154 1.27 8.59 12.03
C ASP A 154 1.42 10.13 12.06
N LEU A 155 0.64 10.88 11.28
CA LEU A 155 0.63 12.34 11.35
C LEU A 155 0.07 12.83 12.69
N GLU A 156 -0.95 12.17 13.23
CA GLU A 156 -1.49 12.45 14.57
C GLU A 156 -0.45 12.19 15.66
N LYS A 157 0.29 11.07 15.57
CA LYS A 157 1.42 10.79 16.46
C LYS A 157 2.51 11.85 16.36
N ALA A 158 2.88 12.27 15.15
CA ALA A 158 3.84 13.35 14.95
C ALA A 158 3.38 14.66 15.61
N SER A 159 2.10 15.01 15.44
CA SER A 159 1.48 16.18 16.07
C SER A 159 1.57 16.11 17.60
N TRP A 160 1.32 14.94 18.20
CA TRP A 160 1.44 14.75 19.64
C TRP A 160 2.86 15.05 20.16
N TYR A 161 3.89 14.50 19.51
CA TYR A 161 5.28 14.75 19.90
C TYR A 161 5.71 16.20 19.66
N LEU A 162 5.21 16.84 18.59
CA LEU A 162 5.45 18.25 18.33
C LEU A 162 4.85 19.13 19.43
N ASN A 163 3.62 18.84 19.85
CA ASN A 163 2.98 19.57 20.95
C ASN A 163 3.78 19.41 22.26
N LYS A 164 4.26 18.20 22.56
CA LYS A 164 5.13 17.95 23.73
C LYS A 164 6.45 18.72 23.67
N LEU A 165 7.07 18.80 22.49
CA LEU A 165 8.29 19.57 22.29
C LEU A 165 8.05 21.07 22.48
N ILE A 166 6.92 21.58 21.99
CA ILE A 166 6.52 22.99 22.17
C ILE A 166 6.28 23.29 23.66
N GLU A 167 5.64 22.39 24.40
CA GLU A 167 5.44 22.53 25.85
C GLU A 167 6.78 22.61 26.58
N GLN A 168 7.71 21.70 26.28
CA GLN A 168 9.05 21.69 26.88
C GLN A 168 9.81 22.99 26.60
N ALA A 169 9.87 23.42 25.34
CA ALA A 169 10.57 24.64 24.93
C ALA A 169 9.95 25.91 25.53
N LYS A 170 8.67 25.88 25.92
CA LYS A 170 8.00 26.98 26.63
C LYS A 170 8.16 26.90 28.16
N GLY A 171 8.42 25.70 28.69
CA GLY A 171 8.52 25.40 30.13
C GLY A 171 9.91 25.59 30.73
N GLU A 172 10.94 25.82 29.91
CA GLU A 172 12.26 26.25 30.35
C GLU A 172 12.23 27.76 30.72
N LYS A 173 11.80 28.03 31.96
CA LYS A 173 12.02 29.30 32.67
C LYS A 173 12.68 29.02 34.01
#